data_AF-A0A0D0DUS2-F1
#
_entry.id   AF-A0A0D0DUS2-F1
#
_cell.length_a   1.000
_cell.length_b   1.000
_cell.length_c   1.000
_cell.angle_alpha   90.00
_cell.angle_beta   90.00
_cell.angle_gamma   90.00
#
_symmetry.space_group_name_H-M   'P 1'
#
loop_
_entity.id
_entity.type
_entity.pdbx_description
1 polymer ?
#
loop_
_entity_poly.entity_id
_entity_poly.type
_entity_poly.pdbx_seq_one_letter_code
_entity_poly.pdbx_strand_id
1 'polypeptide(L)'
;YSHNLVALWKQLSSSEVQSIRFIVWDADHYAAYIYQKAAHLLHNDSLNHHPAPDVLPVFTWFLEGLDCPISQSIKEGAMAMQREGSGSCGRAVYNYIESLAHGNIPDWECHLSPLFCQKSLHKLIVYHHLTKHQMVGRKSFENYYLLTFHARYKLLGHCSGI
;
A
#
# COMPACT_ATOMS: atom_id res chain seq x y z
N TYR A 1 18.00 7.03 -6.68
CA TYR A 1 16.85 6.12 -6.46
C TYR A 1 17.33 4.68 -6.34
N SER A 2 16.61 3.82 -5.61
CA SER A 2 16.97 2.39 -5.53
C SER A 2 16.71 1.69 -6.86
N HIS A 3 17.44 0.60 -7.15
CA HIS A 3 17.24 -0.20 -8.37
C HIS A 3 15.79 -0.70 -8.49
N ASN A 4 15.17 -1.08 -7.37
CA ASN A 4 13.80 -1.58 -7.33
C ASN A 4 12.78 -0.49 -7.69
N LEU A 5 12.98 0.74 -7.20
CA LEU A 5 12.09 1.86 -7.51
C LEU A 5 12.18 2.22 -9.00
N VAL A 6 13.39 2.24 -9.56
CA VAL A 6 13.61 2.50 -11.00
C VAL A 6 12.97 1.41 -11.85
N ALA A 7 13.12 0.13 -11.48
CA ALA A 7 12.53 -0.99 -12.20
C ALA A 7 10.99 -0.95 -12.18
N LEU A 8 10.41 -0.66 -11.01
CA LEU A 8 8.97 -0.45 -10.88
C LEU A 8 8.50 0.70 -11.76
N TRP A 9 9.17 1.85 -11.71
CA TRP A 9 8.78 3.03 -12.47
C TRP A 9 8.81 2.76 -13.97
N LYS A 10 9.88 2.13 -14.48
CA LYS A 10 9.95 1.69 -15.89
C LYS A 10 8.78 0.78 -16.28
N GLN A 11 8.42 -0.16 -15.40
CA GLN A 11 7.32 -1.06 -15.66
C GLN A 11 5.99 -0.30 -15.72
N LEU A 12 5.74 0.59 -14.76
CA LEU A 12 4.54 1.42 -14.72
C LEU A 12 4.43 2.31 -15.96
N SER A 13 5.51 2.98 -16.38
CA SER A 13 5.54 3.79 -17.62
C SER A 13 5.24 2.99 -18.89
N SER A 14 5.49 1.68 -18.88
CA SER A 14 5.25 0.80 -20.03
C SER A 14 3.88 0.11 -20.00
N SER A 15 3.05 0.39 -18.98
CA SER A 15 1.78 -0.30 -18.74
C SER A 15 0.64 0.69 -18.56
N GLU A 16 -0.58 0.26 -18.86
CA GLU A 16 -1.76 1.07 -18.57
C GLU A 16 -2.16 0.92 -17.10
N VAL A 17 -1.77 1.89 -16.28
CA VAL A 17 -2.06 1.87 -14.82
C VAL A 17 -3.49 2.33 -14.56
N GLN A 18 -4.41 1.41 -14.28
CA GLN A 18 -5.80 1.77 -13.95
C GLN A 18 -6.00 2.24 -12.51
N SER A 19 -5.26 1.64 -11.58
CA SER A 19 -5.31 2.03 -10.17
C SER A 19 -4.01 1.72 -9.46
N ILE A 20 -3.71 2.50 -8.42
CA ILE A 20 -2.58 2.27 -7.52
C ILE A 20 -3.14 2.22 -6.10
N ARG A 21 -2.79 1.17 -5.36
CA ARG A 21 -3.26 0.93 -3.99
C ARG A 21 -2.04 0.70 -3.11
N PHE A 22 -1.96 1.42 -2.02
CA PHE A 22 -0.79 1.35 -1.15
C PHE A 22 -1.17 1.56 0.32
N ILE A 23 -0.28 1.09 1.19
CA ILE A 23 -0.40 1.24 2.63
C ILE A 23 0.68 2.22 3.09
N VAL A 24 0.28 3.20 3.89
CA VAL A 24 1.20 4.10 4.59
C VAL A 24 1.15 3.80 6.06
N TRP A 25 2.32 3.84 6.68
CA TRP A 25 2.48 3.83 8.13
C TRP A 25 2.96 5.21 8.58
N ASP A 26 2.19 5.88 9.44
CA ASP A 26 2.50 7.19 10.02
C ASP A 26 1.99 7.23 11.47
N ALA A 27 2.76 7.87 12.36
CA ALA A 27 2.43 8.03 13.78
C ALA A 27 1.88 6.76 14.47
N ASP A 28 2.57 5.62 14.30
CA ASP A 28 2.18 4.29 14.83
C ASP A 28 0.84 3.73 14.28
N HIS A 29 0.37 4.25 13.16
CA HIS A 29 -0.90 3.87 12.55
C HIS A 29 -0.77 3.54 11.07
N TYR A 30 -1.62 2.64 10.58
CA TYR A 30 -1.66 2.26 9.16
C TYR A 30 -2.93 2.80 8.51
N ALA A 31 -2.77 3.35 7.30
CA ALA A 31 -3.87 3.84 6.45
C ALA A 31 -3.72 3.34 5.01
N ALA A 32 -4.85 3.12 4.34
CA ALA A 32 -4.90 2.70 2.94
C ALA A 32 -5.11 3.90 2.02
N TYR A 33 -4.36 3.95 0.92
CA TYR A 33 -4.53 4.96 -0.10
C TYR A 33 -4.85 4.33 -1.45
N ILE A 34 -5.83 4.91 -2.15
CA ILE A 34 -6.31 4.41 -3.44
C ILE A 34 -6.33 5.55 -4.45
N TYR A 35 -5.64 5.33 -5.55
CA TYR A 35 -5.67 6.18 -6.73
C TYR A 35 -6.32 5.42 -7.90
N GLN A 36 -7.26 6.05 -8.60
CA GLN A 36 -8.00 5.47 -9.74
C GLN A 36 -8.07 6.46 -10.90
N LYS A 37 -6.92 6.99 -11.36
CA LYS A 37 -6.86 8.02 -12.42
C LYS A 37 -7.77 9.22 -12.16
N ALA A 38 -7.94 9.58 -10.89
CA ALA A 38 -8.77 10.69 -10.45
C ALA A 38 -7.89 11.85 -9.99
N ALA A 39 -8.45 13.06 -9.97
CA ALA A 39 -7.79 14.25 -9.42
C ALA A 39 -7.59 14.21 -7.90
N HIS A 40 -7.99 13.12 -7.24
CA HIS A 40 -7.86 12.94 -5.81
C HIS A 40 -7.38 11.54 -5.45
N LEU A 41 -6.67 11.47 -4.33
CA LEU A 41 -6.28 10.23 -3.67
C LEU A 41 -7.29 9.93 -2.56
N LEU A 42 -7.80 8.71 -2.48
CA LEU A 42 -8.69 8.30 -1.40
C LEU A 42 -7.86 7.83 -0.21
N HIS A 43 -8.08 8.43 0.97
CA HIS A 43 -7.52 8.03 2.26
C HIS A 43 -8.55 7.22 3.04
N ASN A 44 -8.19 6.00 3.42
CA ASN A 44 -9.07 5.07 4.10
C ASN A 44 -8.41 4.67 5.42
N ASP A 45 -9.05 5.04 6.51
CA ASP A 45 -8.51 4.90 7.85
C ASP A 45 -9.51 4.21 8.78
N SER A 46 -9.09 3.09 9.38
CA SER A 46 -9.96 2.29 10.26
C SER A 46 -10.28 2.96 11.60
N LEU A 47 -9.63 4.09 11.93
CA LEU A 47 -9.86 4.91 13.13
C LEU A 47 -10.26 6.35 12.77
N ASN A 48 -10.49 6.64 11.49
CA ASN A 48 -10.84 7.99 11.00
C ASN A 48 -9.79 9.06 11.35
N HIS A 49 -8.51 8.69 11.41
CA HIS A 49 -7.42 9.67 11.53
C HIS A 49 -7.28 10.51 10.26
N HIS A 50 -6.70 11.70 10.39
CA HIS A 50 -6.34 12.51 9.23
C HIS A 50 -5.24 11.85 8.38
N PRO A 51 -5.21 12.12 7.06
CA PRO A 51 -4.14 11.64 6.20
C PRO A 51 -2.77 12.17 6.66
N ALA A 52 -1.71 11.39 6.44
CA ALA A 52 -0.36 11.87 6.74
C ALA A 52 -0.01 13.03 5.78
N PRO A 53 0.61 14.11 6.29
CA PRO A 53 0.74 15.38 5.57
C PRO A 53 1.64 15.30 4.32
N ASP A 54 2.53 14.31 4.27
CA ASP A 54 3.49 14.13 3.19
C ASP A 54 3.03 13.13 2.11
N VAL A 55 1.92 12.41 2.32
CA VAL A 55 1.44 11.41 1.35
C VAL A 55 1.16 12.04 -0.01
N LEU A 56 0.41 13.15 -0.04
CA LEU A 56 0.05 13.79 -1.31
C LEU A 56 1.28 14.32 -2.06
N PRO A 57 2.20 15.10 -1.44
CA PRO A 57 3.44 15.51 -2.10
C PRO A 57 4.26 14.33 -2.63
N VAL A 58 4.46 13.28 -1.83
CA VAL A 58 5.27 12.12 -2.23
C VAL A 58 4.61 11.34 -3.36
N PHE A 59 3.29 11.14 -3.27
CA PHE A 59 2.55 10.42 -4.30
C PHE A 59 2.48 11.21 -5.62
N THR A 60 2.30 12.53 -5.55
CA THR A 60 2.36 13.41 -6.72
C THR A 60 3.73 13.35 -7.39
N TRP A 61 4.81 13.46 -6.62
CA TRP A 61 6.17 13.28 -7.12
C TRP A 61 6.37 11.90 -7.78
N PHE A 62 5.81 10.84 -7.20
CA PHE A 62 5.88 9.50 -7.79
C PHE A 62 5.14 9.37 -9.13
N LEU A 63 4.04 10.10 -9.30
CA LEU A 63 3.30 10.15 -10.57
C LEU A 63 3.99 11.03 -11.63
N GLU A 64 4.92 11.91 -11.25
CA GLU A 64 5.67 12.71 -12.23
C GLU A 64 6.39 11.80 -13.22
N GLY A 65 6.13 12.02 -14.52
CA GLY A 65 6.68 11.20 -15.60
C GLY A 65 5.94 9.88 -15.88
N LEU A 66 4.84 9.61 -15.16
CA LEU A 66 3.84 8.63 -15.59
C LEU A 66 2.74 9.34 -16.40
N ASP A 67 2.16 8.65 -17.39
CA ASP A 67 0.99 9.14 -18.13
C ASP A 67 -0.28 8.96 -17.29
N CYS A 68 -0.34 9.70 -16.18
CA CYS A 68 -1.34 9.59 -15.14
C CYS A 68 -1.77 11.00 -14.67
N PRO A 69 -3.07 11.24 -14.46
CA PRO A 69 -3.53 12.46 -13.81
C PRO A 69 -2.85 12.68 -12.45
N ILE A 70 -2.27 13.86 -12.26
CA ILE A 70 -1.68 14.22 -10.97
C ILE A 70 -2.81 14.48 -9.95
N SER A 71 -2.70 13.86 -8.78
CA SER A 71 -3.63 14.08 -7.68
C SER A 71 -3.41 15.47 -7.07
N GLN A 72 -4.47 16.25 -6.90
CA GLN A 72 -4.43 17.61 -6.34
C GLN A 72 -4.93 17.67 -4.89
N SER A 73 -5.62 16.63 -4.43
CA SER A 73 -6.23 16.58 -3.11
C SER A 73 -6.31 15.15 -2.57
N ILE A 74 -6.48 15.04 -1.26
CA ILE A 74 -6.88 13.80 -0.60
C ILE A 74 -8.36 13.92 -0.22
N LYS A 75 -9.13 12.87 -0.45
CA LYS A 75 -10.50 12.73 0.06
C LYS A 75 -10.57 11.56 1.02
N GLU A 76 -11.42 11.67 2.03
CA GLU A 76 -11.76 10.55 2.89
C GLU A 76 -12.55 9.51 2.09
N GLY A 77 -12.13 8.27 2.18
CA GLY A 77 -12.84 7.11 1.66
C GLY A 77 -13.56 6.35 2.77
N ALA A 78 -14.25 5.29 2.39
CA ALA A 78 -14.97 4.42 3.31
C ALA A 78 -14.26 3.08 3.48
N MET A 79 -13.98 2.71 4.71
CA MET A 79 -13.55 1.36 5.09
C MET A 79 -14.19 0.93 6.41
N ALA A 80 -14.19 -0.37 6.67
CA ALA A 80 -14.69 -0.91 7.92
C ALA A 80 -13.83 -0.41 9.12
N MET A 81 -14.52 0.08 10.14
CA MET A 81 -13.90 0.66 11.34
C MET A 81 -13.40 -0.42 12.28
N GLN A 82 -12.25 -0.19 12.90
CA GLN A 82 -11.78 -1.01 14.02
C GLN A 82 -12.32 -0.48 15.35
N ARG A 83 -12.45 -1.36 16.35
CA ARG A 83 -12.75 -0.95 17.73
C ARG A 83 -11.46 -0.60 18.48
N GLU A 84 -11.55 0.28 19.46
CA GLU A 84 -10.43 0.60 20.36
C GLU A 84 -9.83 -0.69 20.97
N GLY A 85 -8.50 -0.76 21.05
CA GLY A 85 -7.79 -1.89 21.65
C GLY A 85 -7.72 -3.17 20.81
N SER A 86 -8.28 -3.19 19.59
CA SER A 86 -8.23 -4.37 18.69
C SER A 86 -6.89 -4.57 17.97
N GLY A 87 -5.94 -3.62 18.13
CA GLY A 87 -4.51 -3.80 17.80
C GLY A 87 -4.18 -4.15 16.35
N SER A 88 -4.96 -3.68 15.37
CA SER A 88 -4.87 -4.28 14.03
C SER A 88 -5.17 -3.33 12.85
N CYS A 89 -4.89 -2.04 12.97
CA CYS A 89 -5.09 -1.09 11.87
C CYS A 89 -4.37 -1.54 10.59
N GLY A 90 -3.17 -2.10 10.73
CA GLY A 90 -2.43 -2.72 9.63
C GLY A 90 -3.16 -3.91 8.99
N ARG A 91 -3.89 -4.73 9.75
CA ARG A 91 -4.70 -5.83 9.21
C ARG A 91 -6.00 -5.35 8.60
N ALA A 92 -6.67 -4.39 9.22
CA ALA A 92 -7.88 -3.79 8.67
C ALA A 92 -7.60 -3.18 7.30
N VAL A 93 -6.54 -2.38 7.20
CA VAL A 93 -6.08 -1.77 5.95
C VAL A 93 -5.62 -2.81 4.92
N TYR A 94 -4.86 -3.82 5.34
CA TYR A 94 -4.45 -4.90 4.44
C TYR A 94 -5.65 -5.69 3.89
N ASN A 95 -6.60 -6.06 4.76
CA ASN A 95 -7.83 -6.74 4.36
C ASN A 95 -8.63 -5.89 3.37
N TYR A 96 -8.77 -4.59 3.63
CA TYR A 96 -9.46 -3.66 2.75
C TYR A 96 -8.82 -3.60 1.35
N ILE A 97 -7.50 -3.51 1.24
CA ILE A 97 -6.83 -3.56 -0.07
C ILE A 97 -7.01 -4.91 -0.75
N GLU A 98 -6.93 -6.02 -0.01
CA GLU A 98 -7.15 -7.36 -0.58
C GLU A 98 -8.60 -7.55 -1.04
N SER A 99 -9.61 -7.06 -0.31
CA SER A 99 -11.02 -7.22 -0.71
C SER A 99 -11.37 -6.43 -1.97
N LEU A 100 -10.73 -5.28 -2.18
CA LEU A 100 -10.84 -4.53 -3.43
C LEU A 100 -10.18 -5.25 -4.63
N ALA A 101 -9.25 -6.16 -4.37
CA ALA A 101 -8.64 -7.01 -5.41
C ALA A 101 -9.45 -8.29 -5.63
N HIS A 102 -10.05 -8.81 -4.57
CA HIS A 102 -10.76 -10.08 -4.55
C HIS A 102 -12.16 -9.91 -3.95
N GLY A 103 -13.19 -9.85 -4.81
CA GLY A 103 -14.58 -9.63 -4.40
C GLY A 103 -15.21 -10.74 -3.53
N ASN A 104 -14.43 -11.73 -3.09
CA ASN A 104 -14.86 -12.81 -2.20
C ASN A 104 -14.22 -12.75 -0.80
N ILE A 105 -13.39 -11.75 -0.52
CA ILE A 105 -12.82 -11.55 0.81
C ILE A 105 -13.84 -10.77 1.64
N PRO A 106 -14.27 -11.29 2.81
CA PRO A 106 -15.18 -10.57 3.68
C PRO A 106 -14.53 -9.30 4.18
N ASP A 107 -15.36 -8.28 4.39
CA ASP A 107 -14.95 -7.04 5.03
C ASP A 107 -14.38 -7.29 6.42
N TRP A 108 -13.57 -6.33 6.87
CA TRP A 108 -12.93 -6.41 8.16
C TRP A 108 -13.95 -6.40 9.30
N GLU A 109 -13.81 -7.38 10.20
CA GLU A 109 -14.43 -7.37 11.52
C GLU A 109 -13.40 -7.74 12.58
N CYS A 110 -13.49 -7.11 13.76
CA CYS A 110 -12.50 -7.31 14.83
C CYS A 110 -12.34 -8.80 15.22
N HIS A 111 -13.43 -9.57 15.19
CA HIS A 111 -13.42 -10.99 15.54
C HIS A 111 -12.74 -11.87 14.48
N LEU A 112 -12.55 -11.38 13.25
CA LEU A 112 -11.84 -12.04 12.16
C LEU A 112 -10.33 -11.77 12.17
N SER A 113 -9.84 -10.89 13.03
CA SER A 113 -8.41 -10.54 13.14
C SER A 113 -7.48 -11.78 13.23
N PRO A 114 -7.75 -12.80 14.08
CA PRO A 114 -6.90 -13.99 14.15
C PRO A 114 -6.84 -14.76 12.83
N LEU A 115 -7.98 -14.86 12.12
CA LEU A 115 -8.08 -15.56 10.84
C LEU A 115 -7.24 -14.85 9.77
N PHE A 116 -7.35 -13.53 9.66
CA PHE A 116 -6.53 -12.74 8.72
C PHE A 116 -5.04 -12.83 9.07
N CYS A 117 -4.68 -12.82 10.36
CA CYS A 117 -3.31 -13.03 10.80
C CYS A 117 -2.73 -14.37 10.35
N GLN A 118 -3.47 -15.47 10.56
CA GLN A 118 -3.05 -16.80 10.12
C GLN A 118 -2.90 -16.88 8.60
N LYS A 119 -3.85 -16.31 7.85
CA LYS A 119 -3.79 -16.28 6.37
C LYS A 119 -2.56 -15.53 5.88
N SER A 120 -2.27 -14.35 6.42
CA SER A 120 -1.09 -13.57 6.05
C SER A 120 0.22 -14.27 6.45
N LEU A 121 0.28 -14.91 7.63
CA LEU A 121 1.45 -15.67 8.05
C LEU A 121 1.71 -16.86 7.10
N HIS A 122 0.65 -17.58 6.72
CA HIS A 122 0.76 -18.66 5.74
C HIS A 122 1.27 -18.16 4.39
N LYS A 123 0.72 -17.04 3.86
CA LYS A 123 1.21 -16.41 2.62
C LYS A 123 2.70 -16.07 2.71
N LEU A 124 3.15 -15.51 3.83
CA LEU A 124 4.56 -15.16 4.07
C LEU A 124 5.47 -16.40 4.08
N ILE A 125 5.04 -17.48 4.75
CA ILE A 125 5.77 -18.76 4.78
C ILE A 125 5.90 -19.35 3.38
N VAL A 126 4.80 -19.39 2.61
CA VAL A 126 4.82 -19.88 1.21
C VAL A 126 5.76 -19.04 0.35
N TYR A 127 5.67 -17.71 0.41
CA TYR A 127 6.56 -16.81 -0.31
C TYR A 127 8.03 -17.05 0.07
N HIS A 128 8.32 -17.20 1.36
CA HIS A 128 9.67 -17.46 1.86
C HIS A 128 10.24 -18.78 1.33
N HIS A 129 9.43 -19.86 1.30
CA HIS A 129 9.86 -21.13 0.74
C HIS A 129 10.10 -21.03 -0.77
N LEU A 130 9.18 -20.43 -1.53
CA LEU A 130 9.33 -20.30 -2.98
C LEU A 130 10.58 -19.49 -3.38
N THR A 131 10.86 -18.42 -2.64
CA THR A 131 12.04 -17.57 -2.89
C THR A 131 13.35 -18.25 -2.50
N LYS A 132 13.39 -18.96 -1.36
CA LYS A 132 14.59 -19.71 -0.94
C LYS A 132 14.95 -20.88 -1.84
N HIS A 133 13.95 -21.57 -2.39
CA HIS A 133 14.18 -22.79 -3.17
C HIS A 133 14.39 -22.55 -4.67
N GLN A 134 14.58 -21.29 -5.11
CA GLN A 134 14.78 -20.91 -6.52
C GLN A 134 13.78 -21.56 -7.50
N MET A 135 12.57 -21.91 -7.04
CA MET A 135 11.51 -22.36 -7.93
C MET A 135 10.88 -21.16 -8.63
N VAL A 136 11.69 -20.37 -9.32
CA VAL A 136 11.24 -19.27 -10.18
C VAL A 136 10.82 -19.85 -11.54
N GLY A 137 9.83 -20.75 -11.49
CA GLY A 137 8.90 -20.85 -12.60
C GLY A 137 8.06 -19.59 -12.55
N ARG A 138 8.20 -18.70 -13.55
CA ARG A 138 7.33 -17.53 -13.77
C ARG A 138 5.88 -18.00 -13.91
N LYS A 139 5.19 -18.28 -12.81
CA LYS A 139 3.74 -18.44 -12.76
C LYS A 139 3.21 -17.57 -11.63
N SER A 140 2.78 -16.38 -12.04
CA SER A 140 1.66 -15.65 -11.45
C SER A 140 1.59 -15.69 -9.92
N PHE A 141 2.51 -15.01 -9.24
CA PHE A 141 1.99 -14.09 -8.23
C PHE A 141 1.31 -13.00 -9.05
N GLU A 142 -0.03 -13.01 -9.04
CA GLU A 142 -0.85 -11.97 -9.66
C GLU A 142 -0.21 -10.60 -9.36
N ASN A 143 -0.13 -9.76 -10.39
CA ASN A 143 0.54 -8.47 -10.39
C ASN A 143 -0.05 -7.50 -9.35
N TYR A 144 0.26 -7.71 -8.07
CA TYR A 144 -0.04 -6.78 -7.00
C TYR A 144 1.27 -6.23 -6.48
N TYR A 145 1.60 -5.04 -6.94
CA TYR A 145 2.52 -4.20 -6.20
C TYR A 145 1.75 -3.69 -4.99
N LEU A 146 1.77 -4.44 -3.88
CA LEU A 146 1.52 -3.84 -2.58
C LEU A 146 2.72 -2.94 -2.30
N LEU A 147 2.65 -1.72 -2.83
CA LEU A 147 3.56 -0.66 -2.48
C LEU A 147 3.29 -0.35 -1.01
N THR A 148 4.13 -0.90 -0.13
CA THR A 148 4.15 -0.46 1.25
C THR A 148 5.14 0.69 1.30
N PHE A 149 4.65 1.91 1.31
CA PHE A 149 5.49 3.08 1.57
C PHE A 149 5.68 3.18 3.09
N HIS A 150 6.85 2.77 3.57
CA HIS A 150 7.28 3.13 4.92
C HIS A 150 7.86 4.54 4.87
N ALA A 151 7.05 5.56 5.17
CA ALA A 151 7.53 6.90 5.43
C ALA A 151 8.15 6.96 6.84
N ARG A 152 9.34 6.37 7.01
CA ARG A 152 10.27 6.75 8.08
C ARG A 152 11.46 7.41 7.41
N TYR A 153 11.49 8.74 7.41
CA TYR A 153 12.67 9.49 6.96
C TYR A 153 13.88 9.10 7.80
N LYS A 154 14.77 8.29 7.21
CA LYS A 154 16.21 8.33 7.47
C LYS A 154 16.91 8.78 6.19
N LEU A 155 16.59 9.99 5.74
CA LEU A 155 17.33 10.72 4.71
C LEU A 155 17.68 12.11 5.24
N LEU A 156 18.41 12.14 6.34
CA LEU A 156 19.43 13.15 6.59
C LEU A 156 20.75 12.39 6.69
N GLY A 157 21.47 12.37 5.57
CA GLY A 157 22.76 11.72 5.42
C GLY A 157 23.50 12.34 4.26
N HIS A 158 24.10 13.50 4.53
CA HIS A 158 25.13 14.19 3.76
C HIS A 158 24.80 14.64 2.34
N CYS A 159 24.33 15.89 2.23
CA CYS A 159 24.83 16.85 1.24
C CYS A 159 24.86 18.25 1.88
N SER A 160 25.96 18.55 2.55
CA SER A 160 26.38 19.92 2.87
C SER A 160 27.89 19.99 2.70
N GLY A 161 28.34 20.82 1.76
CA GLY A 161 29.76 21.00 1.46
C GLY A 161 30.09 21.54 0.06
N ILE A 162 29.36 22.55 -0.43
CA ILE A 162 29.97 23.72 -1.11
C ILE A 162 29.36 24.96 -0.47
#